data_AF-A0A4Z2EAX5-F1
#
_entry.id   AF-A0A4Z2EAX5-F1
#
_cell.length_a   1.000
_cell.length_b   1.000
_cell.length_c   1.000
_cell.angle_alpha   90.00
_cell.angle_beta   90.00
_cell.angle_gamma   90.00
#
_symmetry.space_group_name_H-M   'P 1'
#
loop_
_entity.id
_entity.type
_entity.pdbx_description
1 polymer ?
#
loop_
_entity_poly.entity_id
_entity_poly.type
_entity_poly.pdbx_seq_one_letter_code
_entity_poly.pdbx_strand_id
1 'polypeptide(L)' 'MEDCYPVQETYAKNSSVITSTRFFDLDLGISDPDVFTPPATCQSARPERMAESHC' A
#
# COMPACT_ATOMS: atom_id res chain seq x y z
N MET A 1 5.64 -9.43 -26.39
CA MET A 1 5.90 -8.19 -25.63
C MET A 1 5.46 -8.51 -24.24
N GLU A 2 6.42 -8.72 -23.34
CA GLU A 2 6.12 -9.04 -21.95
C GLU A 2 5.70 -7.75 -21.24
N ASP A 3 4.63 -7.83 -20.46
CA ASP A 3 4.07 -6.70 -19.76
C ASP A 3 5.03 -6.24 -18.64
N CYS A 4 5.23 -4.92 -18.54
CA CYS A 4 6.16 -4.28 -17.60
C CYS A 4 5.56 -4.21 -16.18
N TYR A 5 5.21 -5.36 -15.61
CA TYR A 5 4.63 -5.44 -14.27
C TYR A 5 5.69 -5.24 -13.17
N PRO A 6 5.38 -4.46 -12.11
CA PRO A 6 6.31 -4.28 -11.00
C PRO A 6 6.44 -5.57 -10.20
N VAL A 7 7.68 -6.03 -9.95
CA VAL A 7 7.96 -7.21 -9.12
C VAL A 7 8.49 -6.80 -7.75
N GLN A 8 9.41 -5.82 -7.71
CA GLN A 8 10.01 -5.32 -6.49
C GLN A 8 10.41 -3.86 -6.65
N GLU A 9 10.24 -3.09 -5.57
CA GLU A 9 10.73 -1.73 -5.44
C GLU A 9 11.52 -1.59 -4.13
N THR A 10 12.72 -1.03 -4.19
CA THR A 10 13.59 -0.87 -3.03
C THR A 10 14.02 0.58 -2.90
N TYR A 11 13.64 1.20 -1.79
CA TYR A 11 14.06 2.55 -1.42
C TYR A 11 15.26 2.47 -0.48
N ALA A 12 16.40 3.00 -0.94
CA ALA A 12 17.64 3.07 -0.17
C ALA A 12 18.09 4.53 0.00
N LYS A 13 18.63 4.86 1.18
CA LYS A 13 19.27 6.14 1.47
C LYS A 13 20.69 5.88 1.92
N ASN A 14 21.66 6.55 1.30
CA ASN A 14 23.09 6.36 1.59
C ASN A 14 23.50 4.87 1.56
N SER A 15 23.02 4.15 0.54
CA SER A 15 23.27 2.70 0.36
C SER A 15 22.71 1.80 1.47
N SER A 16 21.96 2.35 2.44
CA SER A 16 21.19 1.58 3.42
C SER A 16 19.76 1.43 2.92
N VAL A 17 19.29 0.19 2.81
CA VAL A 17 17.90 -0.11 2.46
C VAL A 17 17.00 0.38 3.59
N ILE A 18 16.05 1.26 3.26
CA ILE A 18 15.05 1.76 4.21
C ILE A 18 13.81 0.88 4.13
N THR A 19 13.32 0.67 2.92
CA THR A 19 12.08 -0.08 2.67
C THR A 19 12.25 -0.88 1.39
N SER A 20 11.82 -2.13 1.41
CA SER A 20 11.72 -2.95 0.21
C SER A 20 10.34 -3.56 0.13
N THR A 21 9.66 -3.32 -0.98
CA THR A 21 8.30 -3.79 -1.25
C THR A 21 8.34 -4.79 -2.40
N ARG A 22 7.65 -5.92 -2.25
CA ARG A 22 7.47 -6.91 -3.32
C ARG A 22 6.00 -6.97 -3.68
N PHE A 23 5.72 -7.09 -4.97
CA PHE A 23 4.37 -7.13 -5.52
C PHE A 23 4.11 -8.51 -6.11
N PHE A 24 2.91 -9.04 -5.90
CA PHE A 24 2.43 -10.34 -6.35
C PHE A 24 0.93 -10.25 -6.62
N ASP A 25 0.39 -11.22 -7.36
CA ASP A 25 -1.05 -11.30 -7.69
C ASP A 25 -1.61 -9.98 -8.26
N LEU A 26 -0.94 -9.44 -9.27
CA LEU A 26 -1.32 -8.19 -9.92
C LEU A 26 -2.49 -8.41 -10.88
N ASP A 27 -3.62 -7.80 -10.56
CA ASP A 27 -4.74 -7.64 -11.48
C ASP A 27 -4.74 -6.25 -12.12
N LEU A 28 -5.05 -6.18 -13.41
CA LEU A 28 -5.13 -4.91 -14.14
C LEU A 28 -6.40 -4.14 -13.80
N GLY A 29 -6.23 -2.86 -13.48
CA GLY A 29 -7.34 -1.99 -13.11
C GLY A 29 -7.81 -2.24 -11.68
N ILE A 30 -9.01 -1.77 -11.37
CA ILE A 30 -9.59 -1.84 -10.03
C ILE A 30 -11.01 -2.39 -10.21
N SER A 31 -11.30 -3.53 -9.58
CA SER A 31 -12.59 -4.21 -9.75
C SER A 31 -13.74 -3.45 -9.09
N ASP A 32 -13.52 -2.90 -7.89
CA ASP A 32 -14.48 -2.08 -7.16
C ASP A 32 -13.81 -0.79 -6.67
N PRO A 33 -14.18 0.40 -7.20
CA PRO A 33 -13.60 1.68 -6.78
C PRO A 33 -14.06 2.13 -5.38
N ASP A 34 -15.10 1.54 -4.79
CA ASP A 34 -15.60 1.94 -3.47
C ASP A 34 -14.61 1.61 -2.34
N VAL A 35 -13.61 0.77 -2.60
CA VAL A 35 -12.48 0.54 -1.69
C VAL A 35 -11.71 1.82 -1.30
N PHE A 36 -11.85 2.88 -2.10
CA PHE A 36 -11.29 4.21 -1.79
C PHE A 36 -12.25 5.12 -1.02
N THR A 37 -13.52 4.76 -0.91
CA THR A 37 -14.50 5.49 -0.11
C THR A 37 -14.26 5.17 1.37
N PRO A 38 -13.87 6.16 2.20
CA PRO A 38 -13.63 5.89 3.61
C PRO A 38 -14.95 5.53 4.31
N PRO A 39 -14.93 4.59 5.28
CA PRO A 39 -16.12 4.24 6.04
C PRO A 39 -16.62 5.43 6.87
N ALA A 40 -17.90 5.43 7.25
CA ALA A 40 -18.52 6.52 8.00
C ALA A 40 -17.79 6.87 9.32
N THR A 41 -17.11 5.90 9.92
CA THR A 41 -16.27 6.10 11.11
C THR A 41 -15.10 7.07 10.88
N CYS A 42 -14.62 7.22 9.64
CA CYS A 42 -13.59 8.19 9.29
C CYS A 42 -14.05 9.65 9.40
N GLN A 43 -15.37 9.92 9.36
CA GLN A 43 -15.91 11.28 9.51
C GLN A 43 -15.63 11.89 10.89
N SER A 44 -15.40 11.04 11.89
CA SER A 44 -15.05 11.45 13.27
C SER A 44 -13.81 10.72 13.76
N ALA A 45 -12.92 10.32 12.85
CA ALA A 45 -11.68 9.65 13.21
C ALA A 45 -10.75 10.58 13.99
N ARG A 46 -9.98 9.98 14.90
CA ARG A 46 -8.90 10.68 15.59
C ARG A 46 -7.80 11.01 14.58
N PRO A 47 -7.17 12.19 14.64
CA PRO A 47 -6.08 12.56 13.74
C PRO A 47 -4.75 11.87 14.08
N GLU A 48 -4.65 11.31 15.29
CA GLU A 48 -3.46 10.64 15.79
C GLU A 48 -3.34 9.23 15.25
N ARG A 49 -2.11 8.78 14.98
CA ARG A 49 -1.86 7.38 14.59
C ARG A 49 -2.25 6.44 15.72
N MET A 50 -3.04 5.43 15.38
CA MET A 50 -3.33 4.32 16.28
C MET A 50 -2.11 3.40 16.37
N ALA A 51 -1.88 2.82 17.54
CA ALA A 51 -0.87 1.78 17.69
C ALA A 51 -1.22 0.59 16.80
N GLU A 52 -0.21 -0.01 16.18
CA GLU A 52 -0.40 -1.22 15.40
C GLU A 52 -0.90 -2.32 16.35
N SER A 53 -2.02 -2.95 15.99
CA SER A 53 -2.53 -4.08 16.76
C SER A 53 -1.59 -5.25 16.48
N HIS A 54 -0.78 -5.64 17.46
CA HIS A 54 0.03 -6.85 17.39
C HIS A 54 -0.92 -8.04 17.19
N CYS A 55 -0.76 -8.75 16.07
CA CYS A 55 -1.45 -10.02 15.82
C CYS A 55 -0.80 -11.16 16.61
#